data_AF-A0A7K3QX82-F1
#
_entry.id   AF-A0A7K3QX82-F1
#
_cell.length_a   1.000
_cell.length_b   1.000
_cell.length_c   1.000
_cell.angle_alpha   90.00
_cell.angle_beta   90.00
_cell.angle_gamma   90.00
#
_symmetry.space_group_name_H-M   'P 1'
#
loop_
_entity.id
_entity.type
_entity.pdbx_description
1 polymer ?
#
loop_
_entity_poly.entity_id
_entity_poly.type
_entity_poly.pdbx_seq_one_letter_code
_entity_poly.pdbx_strand_id
1 'polypeptide(L)'
;MTVTTNAPSGGGQAAVPPEDLVSLTIDGIGISVPKGTLVIRAAEQLGIEIPRFCDHPLLDPAGACRQCIVEVEGQRKPMASCTITCTDGMVVKTQLTSPVAEKAQVGVMELLLINHPLDCPVCDKGGECPLQNQAMSHGNADSRFEGRKRTYEKPVPISTQVLLDRERCVLCARCTRFSNQVAGDPMIELIERGALQQVGTGEGDPFESYFSGNTIQICPVGALTSAAYRFRSRPFDLISSPSVCEHCSGGCATRTDHRRGKVMRRLAANDPEVNEDWVCDKGRFAFRYAQLRDRLDTPLVRNAEGVLEPASWPEALDAAARGLGAARSRAGVLTGGRLTVEDAYAYSKFARVALDTNDIDFRARVHSGEEADFLAARVAGRGRDLDGTGVTYTALEQAPAVLLVGFEAEEEAPGVFLRLRKAWRKHGQKVYALATHATRGLTKAGGTLLPAAPGTEPEWLDALAGGVGLEEAGTEAAGALR
;
A
#
# COMPACT_ATOMS: atom_id res chain seq x y z
N MET A 1 -3.65 -23.17 -4.58
CA MET A 1 -2.64 -22.12 -4.77
C MET A 1 -1.58 -22.36 -3.73
N THR A 2 -0.43 -22.86 -4.15
CA THR A 2 0.69 -23.21 -3.28
C THR A 2 1.28 -21.90 -2.74
N VAL A 3 1.15 -21.66 -1.44
CA VAL A 3 1.81 -20.54 -0.77
C VAL A 3 3.27 -20.93 -0.63
N THR A 4 4.13 -20.44 -1.53
CA THR A 4 5.58 -20.47 -1.33
C THR A 4 5.92 -19.42 -0.28
N THR A 5 6.12 -19.88 0.96
CA THR A 5 6.73 -19.08 2.02
C THR A 5 8.21 -18.90 1.71
N ASN A 6 8.59 -17.71 1.24
CA ASN A 6 10.00 -17.30 1.29
C ASN A 6 10.34 -17.00 2.75
N ALA A 7 11.27 -17.77 3.32
CA ALA A 7 11.89 -17.45 4.61
C ALA A 7 12.74 -16.18 4.46
N PRO A 8 12.68 -15.21 5.38
CA PRO A 8 13.59 -14.08 5.36
C PRO A 8 14.96 -14.54 5.90
N SER A 9 15.95 -14.57 5.02
CA SER A 9 17.37 -14.60 5.39
C SER A 9 17.84 -13.17 5.65
N GLY A 10 17.97 -12.78 6.92
CA GLY A 10 18.54 -11.49 7.30
C GLY A 10 18.61 -11.38 8.83
N GLY A 11 19.83 -11.36 9.37
CA GLY A 11 20.11 -11.31 10.81
C GLY A 11 19.74 -9.98 11.46
N GLY A 12 18.45 -9.81 11.75
CA GLY A 12 17.96 -8.84 12.72
C GLY A 12 18.08 -9.41 14.14
N GLN A 13 18.47 -8.57 15.10
CA GLN A 13 18.48 -8.92 16.52
C GLN A 13 17.18 -9.63 16.94
N ALA A 14 17.32 -10.72 17.69
CA ALA A 14 16.20 -11.47 18.23
C ALA A 14 15.26 -10.50 18.97
N ALA A 15 13.98 -10.52 18.59
CA ALA A 15 12.95 -9.75 19.26
C ALA A 15 13.00 -10.01 20.77
N VAL A 16 13.00 -8.95 21.56
CA VAL A 16 12.87 -9.02 23.03
C VAL A 16 11.65 -9.90 23.34
N PRO A 17 11.75 -10.94 24.19
CA PRO A 17 10.62 -11.78 24.52
C PRO A 17 9.52 -10.88 25.11
N PRO A 18 8.26 -10.99 24.65
CA PRO A 18 7.16 -10.25 25.26
C PRO A 18 7.07 -10.66 26.72
N GLU A 19 7.22 -9.72 27.65
CA GLU A 19 7.19 -10.00 29.10
C GLU A 19 5.80 -10.45 29.58
N ASP A 20 4.76 -10.32 28.74
CA ASP A 20 3.38 -10.76 29.00
C ASP A 20 2.86 -11.72 27.89
N LEU A 21 3.26 -13.00 27.95
CA LEU A 21 2.66 -14.05 27.12
C LEU A 21 1.42 -14.65 27.79
N VAL A 22 0.43 -15.05 26.97
CA VAL A 22 -0.72 -15.86 27.39
C VAL A 22 -0.68 -17.20 26.67
N SER A 23 -0.91 -18.29 27.40
CA SER A 23 -0.90 -19.65 26.84
C SER A 23 -2.34 -20.12 26.59
N LEU A 24 -2.59 -20.66 25.40
CA LEU A 24 -3.89 -21.18 24.99
C LEU A 24 -3.75 -22.43 24.12
N THR A 25 -4.85 -23.12 23.87
CA THR A 25 -4.91 -24.29 23.00
C THR A 25 -5.88 -24.04 21.86
N ILE A 26 -5.45 -24.29 20.62
CA ILE A 26 -6.28 -24.19 19.41
C ILE A 26 -6.25 -25.56 18.72
N ASP A 27 -7.41 -26.19 18.56
CA ASP A 27 -7.52 -27.52 17.92
C ASP A 27 -6.62 -28.59 18.56
N GLY A 28 -6.44 -28.53 19.88
CA GLY A 28 -5.57 -29.44 20.63
C GLY A 28 -4.08 -29.10 20.59
N ILE A 29 -3.69 -28.03 19.88
CA ILE A 29 -2.30 -27.57 19.77
C ILE A 29 -2.09 -26.38 20.73
N GLY A 30 -1.14 -26.51 21.65
CA GLY A 30 -0.76 -25.44 22.57
C GLY A 30 0.07 -24.35 21.89
N ILE A 31 -0.20 -23.08 22.21
CA ILE A 31 0.57 -21.92 21.74
C ILE A 31 0.66 -20.86 22.84
N SER A 32 1.75 -20.10 22.85
CA SER A 32 1.86 -18.89 23.67
C SER A 32 2.03 -17.67 22.78
N VAL A 33 1.21 -16.64 23.00
CA VAL A 33 1.19 -15.41 22.19
C VAL A 33 1.23 -14.18 23.08
N PRO A 34 1.69 -13.01 22.58
CA PRO A 34 1.61 -11.77 23.33
C PRO A 34 0.18 -11.47 23.79
N LYS A 35 0.02 -10.97 25.02
CA LYS A 35 -1.25 -10.45 25.51
C LYS A 35 -1.81 -9.40 24.53
N GLY A 36 -3.12 -9.46 24.29
CA GLY A 36 -3.78 -8.60 23.27
C GLY A 36 -3.90 -9.25 21.89
N THR A 37 -3.16 -10.33 21.61
CA THR A 37 -3.30 -11.09 20.35
C THR A 37 -4.72 -11.64 20.21
N LEU A 38 -5.31 -11.48 19.02
CA LEU A 38 -6.63 -12.02 18.70
C LEU A 38 -6.53 -13.51 18.36
N VAL A 39 -7.58 -14.29 18.66
CA VAL A 39 -7.61 -15.74 18.38
C VAL A 39 -7.31 -16.04 16.92
N ILE A 40 -7.82 -15.24 15.97
CA ILE A 40 -7.52 -15.44 14.54
C ILE A 40 -6.03 -15.31 14.22
N ARG A 41 -5.31 -14.41 14.90
CA ARG A 41 -3.86 -14.20 14.70
C ARG A 41 -3.05 -15.32 15.34
N ALA A 42 -3.49 -15.83 16.49
CA ALA A 42 -2.87 -17.00 17.11
C ALA A 42 -3.05 -18.25 16.24
N ALA A 43 -4.23 -18.45 15.63
CA ALA A 43 -4.47 -19.56 14.71
C ALA A 43 -3.56 -19.49 13.46
N GLU A 44 -3.34 -18.30 12.90
CA GLU A 44 -2.43 -18.10 11.77
C GLU A 44 -0.98 -18.51 12.08
N GLN A 45 -0.50 -18.28 13.30
CA GLN A 45 0.84 -18.70 13.72
C GLN A 45 0.99 -20.23 13.76
N LEU A 46 -0.12 -20.97 13.92
CA LEU A 46 -0.16 -22.43 13.83
C LEU A 46 -0.41 -22.94 12.41
N GLY A 47 -0.56 -22.05 11.43
CA GLY A 47 -0.95 -22.42 10.06
C GLY A 47 -2.42 -22.84 9.93
N ILE A 48 -3.27 -22.55 10.93
CA ILE A 48 -4.69 -22.86 10.91
C ILE A 48 -5.44 -21.68 10.24
N GLU A 49 -5.98 -21.92 9.05
CA GLU A 49 -6.77 -20.93 8.32
C GLU A 49 -8.22 -20.92 8.84
N ILE A 50 -8.62 -19.81 9.47
CA ILE A 50 -10.02 -19.54 9.81
C ILE A 50 -10.64 -18.64 8.72
N PRO A 51 -11.75 -19.04 8.07
CA PRO A 51 -12.33 -18.30 6.96
C PRO A 51 -12.86 -16.93 7.40
N ARG A 52 -12.77 -15.94 6.51
CA ARG A 52 -13.02 -14.52 6.83
C ARG A 52 -13.30 -13.67 5.60
N PHE A 53 -14.06 -12.58 5.81
CA PHE A 53 -14.31 -11.54 4.81
C PHE A 53 -14.11 -10.11 5.29
N CYS A 54 -14.33 -9.80 6.57
CA CYS A 54 -14.20 -8.44 7.11
C CYS A 54 -12.86 -8.17 7.80
N ASP A 55 -12.22 -9.22 8.30
CA ASP A 55 -10.94 -9.15 9.00
C ASP A 55 -9.77 -8.85 8.04
N HIS A 56 -8.88 -7.93 8.41
CA HIS A 56 -7.62 -7.65 7.71
C HIS A 56 -6.58 -7.25 8.76
N PRO A 57 -5.33 -7.74 8.70
CA PRO A 57 -4.33 -7.49 9.77
C PRO A 57 -4.07 -6.00 10.05
N LEU A 58 -4.10 -5.18 9.01
CA LEU A 58 -3.85 -3.73 9.06
C LEU A 58 -5.11 -2.88 9.32
N LEU A 59 -6.25 -3.51 9.63
CA LEU A 59 -7.48 -2.82 10.01
C LEU A 59 -7.90 -3.25 11.41
N ASP A 60 -8.62 -2.39 12.13
CA ASP A 60 -9.14 -2.75 13.44
C ASP A 60 -10.10 -3.98 13.39
N PRO A 61 -10.37 -4.64 14.52
CA PRO A 61 -11.43 -5.66 14.58
C PRO A 61 -12.82 -5.10 14.26
N ALA A 62 -13.65 -5.86 13.55
CA ALA A 62 -15.02 -5.44 13.21
C ALA A 62 -16.09 -6.51 13.49
N GLY A 63 -15.81 -7.80 13.24
CA GLY A 63 -16.79 -8.87 13.44
C GLY A 63 -18.04 -8.79 12.53
N ALA A 64 -17.98 -8.04 11.43
CA ALA A 64 -19.15 -7.76 10.57
C ALA A 64 -19.66 -9.01 9.84
N CYS A 65 -18.77 -9.82 9.25
CA CYS A 65 -19.18 -10.92 8.37
C CYS A 65 -19.54 -12.22 9.10
N ARG A 66 -19.11 -12.40 10.36
CA ARG A 66 -19.29 -13.63 11.16
C ARG A 66 -18.74 -14.93 10.56
N GLN A 67 -18.02 -14.88 9.44
CA GLN A 67 -17.43 -16.06 8.81
C GLN A 67 -16.32 -16.73 9.66
N CYS A 68 -15.67 -15.98 10.55
CA CYS A 68 -14.57 -16.49 11.39
C CYS A 68 -15.05 -17.03 12.75
N ILE A 69 -16.27 -17.58 12.79
CA ILE A 69 -16.83 -18.11 14.03
C ILE A 69 -16.05 -19.38 14.44
N VAL A 70 -15.68 -19.43 15.72
CA VAL A 70 -15.02 -20.57 16.38
C VAL A 70 -15.76 -20.92 17.68
N GLU A 71 -15.62 -22.15 18.13
CA GLU A 71 -16.09 -22.56 19.46
C GLU A 71 -15.00 -22.28 20.49
N VAL A 72 -15.38 -21.73 21.64
CA VAL A 72 -14.47 -21.47 22.77
C VAL A 72 -15.08 -22.15 23.98
N GLU A 73 -14.32 -23.02 24.65
CA GLU A 73 -14.84 -23.76 25.79
C GLU A 73 -15.28 -22.81 26.92
N GLY A 74 -16.40 -23.15 27.57
CA GLY A 74 -17.04 -22.30 28.57
C GLY A 74 -17.92 -21.17 28.01
N GLN A 75 -17.84 -20.86 26.71
CA GLN A 75 -18.73 -19.87 26.08
C GLN A 75 -20.05 -20.51 25.63
N ARG A 76 -21.17 -19.83 25.91
CA ARG A 76 -22.52 -20.34 25.57
C ARG A 76 -22.82 -20.32 24.06
N LYS A 77 -22.11 -19.47 23.31
CA LYS A 77 -22.32 -19.27 21.87
C LYS A 77 -20.96 -19.24 21.17
N PRO A 78 -20.88 -19.70 19.91
CA PRO A 78 -19.69 -19.53 19.11
C PRO A 78 -19.28 -18.06 18.97
N MET A 79 -17.98 -17.80 18.98
CA MET A 79 -17.39 -16.46 19.06
C MET A 79 -16.69 -16.11 17.76
N ALA A 80 -16.68 -14.83 17.39
CA ALA A 80 -15.91 -14.37 16.23
C ALA A 80 -14.42 -14.25 16.62
N SER A 81 -13.57 -15.10 16.02
CA SER A 81 -12.13 -15.16 16.32
C SER A 81 -11.38 -13.86 16.04
N CYS A 82 -11.89 -13.01 15.13
CA CYS A 82 -11.29 -11.73 14.79
C CYS A 82 -11.56 -10.60 15.80
N THR A 83 -12.38 -10.83 16.82
CA THR A 83 -12.72 -9.81 17.84
C THR A 83 -12.44 -10.26 19.27
N ILE A 84 -12.05 -11.52 19.47
CA ILE A 84 -11.78 -12.09 20.79
C ILE A 84 -10.27 -12.20 21.01
N THR A 85 -9.81 -11.62 22.11
CA THR A 85 -8.42 -11.66 22.56
C THR A 85 -8.12 -12.98 23.25
N CYS A 86 -6.93 -13.53 23.01
CA CYS A 86 -6.44 -14.71 23.69
C CYS A 86 -6.32 -14.44 25.21
N THR A 87 -6.70 -15.43 26.00
CA THR A 87 -6.58 -15.41 27.47
C THR A 87 -5.90 -16.70 27.92
N ASP A 88 -5.26 -16.67 29.07
CA ASP A 88 -4.55 -17.83 29.60
C ASP A 88 -5.51 -19.00 29.87
N GLY A 89 -5.13 -20.21 29.47
CA GLY A 89 -5.94 -21.41 29.56
C GLY A 89 -7.12 -21.47 28.58
N MET A 90 -7.26 -20.52 27.65
CA MET A 90 -8.33 -20.54 26.65
C MET A 90 -8.21 -21.78 25.75
N VAL A 91 -9.33 -22.48 25.53
CA VAL A 91 -9.42 -23.61 24.59
C VAL A 91 -10.35 -23.25 23.45
N VAL A 92 -9.80 -23.20 22.24
CA VAL A 92 -10.50 -22.84 21.00
C VAL A 92 -10.57 -24.06 20.08
N LYS A 93 -11.75 -24.30 19.51
CA LYS A 93 -11.99 -25.31 18.48
C LYS A 93 -12.48 -24.61 17.22
N THR A 94 -11.73 -24.75 16.14
CA THR A 94 -12.09 -24.17 14.83
C THR A 94 -13.04 -25.10 14.07
N GLN A 95 -13.38 -24.75 12.82
CA GLN A 95 -14.17 -25.61 11.95
C GLN A 95 -13.53 -27.00 11.71
N LEU A 96 -12.23 -27.15 11.96
CA LEU A 96 -11.53 -28.43 11.79
C LEU A 96 -11.88 -29.43 12.90
N THR A 97 -12.22 -28.97 14.10
CA THR A 97 -12.44 -29.83 15.27
C THR A 97 -13.79 -29.62 15.96
N SER A 98 -14.56 -28.59 15.56
CA SER A 98 -15.89 -28.29 16.09
C SER A 98 -16.97 -28.35 14.98
N PRO A 99 -17.91 -29.31 15.05
CA PRO A 99 -19.10 -29.34 14.20
C PRO A 99 -20.00 -28.10 14.39
N VAL A 100 -19.93 -27.45 15.56
CA VAL A 100 -20.70 -26.24 15.84
C VAL A 100 -20.11 -25.05 15.06
N ALA A 101 -18.79 -24.90 15.08
CA ALA A 101 -18.10 -23.87 14.30
C ALA A 101 -18.30 -24.08 12.80
N GLU A 102 -18.09 -25.31 12.30
CA GLU A 102 -18.31 -25.67 10.90
C GLU A 102 -19.75 -25.32 10.45
N LYS A 103 -20.76 -25.79 11.19
CA LYS A 103 -22.17 -25.50 10.88
C LYS A 103 -22.48 -24.00 10.87
N ALA A 104 -21.90 -23.24 11.80
CA ALA A 104 -22.09 -21.79 11.84
C ALA A 104 -21.48 -21.11 10.60
N GLN A 105 -20.28 -21.52 10.19
CA GLN A 105 -19.61 -20.97 9.01
C GLN A 105 -20.35 -21.28 7.71
N VAL A 106 -20.87 -22.51 7.56
CA VAL A 106 -21.73 -22.90 6.43
C VAL A 106 -23.02 -22.08 6.40
N GLY A 107 -23.66 -21.87 7.56
CA GLY A 107 -24.86 -21.04 7.66
C GLY A 107 -24.61 -19.57 7.32
N VAL A 108 -23.47 -19.01 7.76
CA VAL A 108 -23.06 -17.65 7.38
C VAL A 108 -22.82 -17.55 5.88
N MET A 109 -22.13 -18.52 5.28
CA MET A 109 -21.90 -18.54 3.84
C MET A 109 -23.21 -18.49 3.06
N GLU A 110 -24.21 -19.28 3.46
CA GLU A 110 -25.53 -19.26 2.86
C GLU A 110 -26.18 -17.87 2.98
N LEU A 111 -26.16 -17.25 4.16
CA LEU A 111 -26.71 -15.90 4.37
C LEU A 111 -26.03 -14.84 3.49
N LEU A 112 -24.71 -14.93 3.31
CA LEU A 112 -23.96 -14.03 2.43
C LEU A 112 -24.36 -14.21 0.96
N LEU A 113 -24.65 -15.45 0.54
CA LEU A 113 -25.03 -15.78 -0.83
C LEU A 113 -26.50 -15.54 -1.14
N ILE A 114 -27.39 -15.41 -0.13
CA ILE A 114 -28.83 -15.13 -0.33
C ILE A 114 -29.04 -13.94 -1.27
N ASN A 115 -28.34 -12.82 -1.02
CA ASN A 115 -28.47 -11.60 -1.80
C ASN A 115 -27.33 -11.35 -2.80
N HIS A 116 -26.35 -12.25 -2.88
CA HIS A 116 -25.26 -12.16 -3.85
C HIS A 116 -25.72 -12.67 -5.23
N PRO A 117 -25.45 -11.95 -6.33
CA PRO A 117 -25.86 -12.35 -7.67
C PRO A 117 -25.02 -13.54 -8.18
N LEU A 118 -25.58 -14.31 -9.11
CA LEU A 118 -24.87 -15.39 -9.82
C LEU A 118 -23.99 -14.85 -10.96
N ASP A 119 -23.26 -13.79 -10.66
CA ASP A 119 -22.44 -13.04 -11.61
C ASP A 119 -21.04 -13.63 -11.81
N CYS A 120 -20.70 -14.74 -11.14
CA CYS A 120 -19.35 -15.32 -11.18
C CYS A 120 -18.77 -15.47 -12.61
N PRO A 121 -19.54 -15.91 -13.63
CA PRO A 121 -19.04 -16.00 -15.00
C PRO A 121 -18.67 -14.66 -15.63
N VAL A 122 -19.28 -13.54 -15.21
CA VAL A 122 -19.02 -12.20 -15.75
C VAL A 122 -18.17 -11.34 -14.83
N CYS A 123 -18.08 -11.69 -13.54
CA CYS A 123 -17.31 -10.96 -12.53
C CYS A 123 -15.81 -11.00 -12.82
N ASP A 124 -15.16 -9.82 -12.86
CA ASP A 124 -13.72 -9.68 -13.12
C ASP A 124 -12.83 -10.37 -12.08
N LYS A 125 -13.27 -10.41 -10.82
CA LYS A 125 -12.60 -11.09 -9.72
C LYS A 125 -12.84 -12.60 -9.68
N GLY A 126 -13.67 -13.14 -10.58
CA GLY A 126 -13.90 -14.58 -10.70
C GLY A 126 -12.57 -15.33 -10.93
N GLY A 127 -12.31 -16.36 -10.12
CA GLY A 127 -11.04 -17.10 -10.10
C GLY A 127 -10.05 -16.65 -9.02
N GLU A 128 -10.20 -15.44 -8.47
CA GLU A 128 -9.39 -14.93 -7.35
C GLU A 128 -10.25 -14.37 -6.21
N CYS A 129 -11.56 -14.65 -6.21
CA CYS A 129 -12.52 -14.10 -5.27
C CYS A 129 -12.57 -14.95 -3.98
N PRO A 130 -12.18 -14.40 -2.80
CA PRO A 130 -12.35 -15.09 -1.53
C PRO A 130 -13.76 -15.64 -1.29
N LEU A 131 -14.82 -14.92 -1.69
CA LEU A 131 -16.20 -15.42 -1.52
C LEU A 131 -16.45 -16.68 -2.34
N GLN A 132 -15.97 -16.71 -3.59
CA GLN A 132 -16.07 -17.89 -4.44
C GLN A 132 -15.31 -19.07 -3.83
N ASN A 133 -14.07 -18.85 -3.41
CA ASN A 133 -13.22 -19.91 -2.86
C ASN A 133 -13.77 -20.46 -1.53
N GLN A 134 -14.26 -19.59 -0.66
CA GLN A 134 -14.85 -19.99 0.62
C GLN A 134 -16.25 -20.60 0.43
N ALA A 135 -17.04 -20.19 -0.56
CA ALA A 135 -18.29 -20.86 -0.88
C ALA A 135 -18.06 -22.31 -1.35
N MET A 136 -16.99 -22.56 -2.10
CA MET A 136 -16.63 -23.91 -2.56
C MET A 136 -16.07 -24.81 -1.44
N SER A 137 -15.43 -24.23 -0.42
CA SER A 137 -14.78 -25.00 0.65
C SER A 137 -15.59 -25.07 1.95
N HIS A 138 -16.41 -24.06 2.23
CA HIS A 138 -17.15 -23.88 3.49
C HIS A 138 -18.62 -23.50 3.23
N GLY A 139 -19.17 -23.81 2.06
CA GLY A 139 -20.56 -23.55 1.69
C GLY A 139 -21.30 -24.82 1.26
N ASN A 140 -22.62 -24.73 1.17
CA ASN A 140 -23.46 -25.79 0.62
C ASN A 140 -23.45 -25.75 -0.92
N ALA A 141 -23.57 -26.93 -1.54
CA ALA A 141 -23.72 -27.02 -3.00
C ALA A 141 -25.04 -26.40 -3.50
N ASP A 142 -26.11 -26.55 -2.71
CA ASP A 142 -27.45 -26.06 -3.04
C ASP A 142 -27.87 -24.90 -2.13
N SER A 143 -28.58 -23.93 -2.71
CA SER A 143 -29.20 -22.83 -1.98
C SER A 143 -30.64 -23.18 -1.62
N ARG A 144 -31.01 -23.02 -0.35
CA ARG A 144 -32.41 -23.14 0.10
C ARG A 144 -33.24 -21.88 -0.21
N PHE A 145 -32.57 -20.79 -0.61
CA PHE A 145 -33.24 -19.53 -0.92
C PHE A 145 -33.76 -19.52 -2.35
N GLU A 146 -35.09 -19.56 -2.48
CA GLU A 146 -35.84 -19.50 -3.74
C GLU A 146 -36.44 -18.11 -4.01
N GLY A 147 -36.24 -17.16 -3.09
CA GLY A 147 -36.78 -15.81 -3.20
C GLY A 147 -36.08 -14.94 -4.25
N ARG A 148 -36.62 -13.74 -4.47
CA ARG A 148 -35.99 -12.75 -5.35
C ARG A 148 -34.79 -12.11 -4.67
N LYS A 149 -33.61 -12.23 -5.28
CA LYS A 149 -32.39 -11.52 -4.86
C LYS A 149 -32.54 -10.02 -5.12
N ARG A 150 -31.88 -9.19 -4.31
CA ARG A 150 -31.79 -7.74 -4.58
C ARG A 150 -31.01 -7.47 -5.88
N THR A 151 -31.36 -6.37 -6.55
CA THR A 151 -30.73 -5.94 -7.80
C THR A 151 -30.50 -4.43 -7.72
N TYR A 152 -29.34 -3.98 -8.20
CA TYR A 152 -28.97 -2.57 -8.23
C TYR A 152 -28.48 -2.17 -9.62
N GLU A 153 -28.45 -0.87 -9.88
CA GLU A 153 -27.73 -0.33 -11.03
C GLU A 153 -26.24 -0.70 -10.94
N LYS A 154 -25.67 -1.17 -12.04
CA LYS A 154 -24.26 -1.57 -12.14
C LYS A 154 -23.72 -1.35 -13.56
N PRO A 155 -22.47 -0.88 -13.73
CA PRO A 155 -21.59 -0.35 -12.69
C PRO A 155 -21.92 1.11 -12.33
N VAL A 156 -21.79 1.47 -11.06
CA VAL A 156 -21.81 2.89 -10.63
C VAL A 156 -20.38 3.43 -10.61
N PRO A 157 -20.05 4.49 -11.36
CA PRO A 157 -18.73 5.12 -11.27
C PRO A 157 -18.66 5.97 -10.00
N ILE A 158 -17.89 5.50 -9.01
CA ILE A 158 -17.67 6.27 -7.76
C ILE A 158 -16.43 7.16 -7.85
N SER A 159 -15.52 6.86 -8.78
CA SER A 159 -14.41 7.73 -9.19
C SER A 159 -14.02 7.43 -10.64
N THR A 160 -13.05 8.17 -11.17
CA THR A 160 -12.49 7.91 -12.51
C THR A 160 -11.78 6.56 -12.60
N GLN A 161 -11.28 6.02 -11.48
CA GLN A 161 -10.53 4.77 -11.44
C GLN A 161 -11.34 3.59 -10.90
N VAL A 162 -12.37 3.84 -10.09
CA VAL A 162 -13.09 2.81 -9.33
C VAL A 162 -14.57 2.74 -9.73
N LEU A 163 -15.00 1.54 -10.11
CA LEU A 163 -16.39 1.19 -10.43
C LEU A 163 -16.97 0.29 -9.34
N LEU A 164 -18.25 0.51 -9.00
CA LEU A 164 -18.97 -0.20 -7.94
C LEU A 164 -20.16 -1.01 -8.50
N ASP A 165 -20.10 -2.33 -8.33
CA ASP A 165 -21.21 -3.26 -8.54
C ASP A 165 -21.82 -3.62 -7.17
N ARG A 166 -22.80 -2.84 -6.70
CA ARG A 166 -23.31 -2.90 -5.32
C ARG A 166 -23.87 -4.26 -4.92
N GLU A 167 -24.56 -4.93 -5.83
CA GLU A 167 -25.17 -6.25 -5.57
C GLU A 167 -24.14 -7.34 -5.28
N ARG A 168 -22.90 -7.22 -5.78
CA ARG A 168 -21.82 -8.17 -5.46
C ARG A 168 -21.22 -7.93 -4.06
N CYS A 169 -21.54 -6.80 -3.41
CA CYS A 169 -20.99 -6.47 -2.10
C CYS A 169 -21.61 -7.34 -1.00
N VAL A 170 -20.76 -7.91 -0.15
CA VAL A 170 -21.14 -8.70 1.04
C VAL A 170 -21.13 -7.88 2.34
N LEU A 171 -21.06 -6.55 2.24
CA LEU A 171 -21.13 -5.60 3.36
C LEU A 171 -20.10 -5.88 4.47
N CYS A 172 -18.91 -6.35 4.11
CA CYS A 172 -17.84 -6.64 5.07
C CYS A 172 -17.15 -5.39 5.65
N ALA A 173 -17.51 -4.21 5.15
CA ALA A 173 -16.97 -2.90 5.52
C ALA A 173 -15.45 -2.70 5.32
N ARG A 174 -14.72 -3.62 4.66
CA ARG A 174 -13.26 -3.46 4.47
C ARG A 174 -12.90 -2.17 3.72
N CYS A 175 -13.64 -1.82 2.67
CA CYS A 175 -13.36 -0.63 1.87
C CYS A 175 -13.61 0.68 2.63
N THR A 176 -14.76 0.81 3.30
CA THR A 176 -15.12 2.01 4.07
C THR A 176 -14.17 2.19 5.25
N ARG A 177 -13.82 1.09 5.91
CA ARG A 177 -12.83 1.08 6.99
C ARG A 177 -11.43 1.38 6.50
N PHE A 178 -11.02 0.91 5.33
CA PHE A 178 -9.74 1.33 4.72
C PHE A 178 -9.73 2.84 4.48
N SER A 179 -10.79 3.37 3.86
CA SER A 179 -10.95 4.80 3.58
C SER A 179 -10.80 5.65 4.85
N ASN A 180 -11.48 5.26 5.92
CA ASN A 180 -11.44 5.97 7.19
C ASN A 180 -10.14 5.71 7.98
N GLN A 181 -9.77 4.45 8.18
CA GLN A 181 -8.72 4.04 9.10
C GLN A 181 -7.31 4.27 8.55
N VAL A 182 -7.10 3.97 7.26
CA VAL A 182 -5.78 4.00 6.63
C VAL A 182 -5.59 5.30 5.85
N ALA A 183 -6.39 5.54 4.81
CA ALA A 183 -6.23 6.72 3.95
C ALA A 183 -6.60 8.04 4.66
N GLY A 184 -7.59 8.00 5.56
CA GLY A 184 -8.15 9.19 6.18
C GLY A 184 -9.07 10.01 5.27
N ASP A 185 -9.60 9.37 4.25
CA ASP A 185 -10.53 9.94 3.28
C ASP A 185 -11.88 9.21 3.40
N PRO A 186 -12.75 9.54 4.37
CA PRO A 186 -14.03 8.86 4.62
C PRO A 186 -15.10 9.23 3.58
N MET A 187 -14.78 9.05 2.30
CA MET A 187 -15.61 9.43 1.16
C MET A 187 -16.53 8.30 0.68
N ILE A 188 -16.29 7.07 1.13
CA ILE A 188 -17.17 5.92 0.93
C ILE A 188 -17.62 5.36 2.27
N GLU A 189 -18.92 5.14 2.42
CA GLU A 189 -19.53 4.67 3.67
C GLU A 189 -20.64 3.65 3.42
N LEU A 190 -21.10 3.01 4.50
CA LEU A 190 -22.29 2.17 4.48
C LEU A 190 -23.54 3.04 4.68
N ILE A 191 -24.23 3.33 3.58
CA ILE A 191 -25.51 4.05 3.60
C ILE A 191 -26.68 3.08 3.79
N GLU A 192 -27.86 3.62 4.10
CA GLU A 192 -29.07 2.86 4.44
C GLU A 192 -28.90 1.95 5.68
N ARG A 193 -29.90 1.12 5.97
CA ARG A 193 -29.93 0.24 7.15
C ARG A 193 -30.47 -1.16 6.82
N GLY A 194 -30.03 -2.14 7.61
CA GLY A 194 -30.50 -3.54 7.49
C GLY A 194 -30.22 -4.14 6.12
N ALA A 195 -31.21 -4.80 5.53
CA ALA A 195 -31.05 -5.47 4.23
C ALA A 195 -30.79 -4.51 3.04
N LEU A 196 -31.17 -3.23 3.18
CA LEU A 196 -30.96 -2.18 2.18
C LEU A 196 -29.57 -1.55 2.28
N GLN A 197 -28.80 -1.88 3.33
CA GLN A 197 -27.45 -1.33 3.51
C GLN A 197 -26.58 -1.61 2.29
N GLN A 198 -25.85 -0.59 1.87
CA GLN A 198 -25.01 -0.62 0.69
C GLN A 198 -23.81 0.31 0.84
N VAL A 199 -22.73 0.02 0.11
CA VAL A 199 -21.61 0.95 -0.01
C VAL A 199 -22.03 2.06 -0.97
N GLY A 200 -21.77 3.31 -0.60
CA GLY A 200 -22.05 4.49 -1.41
C GLY A 200 -21.12 5.64 -1.07
N THR A 201 -21.19 6.70 -1.89
CA THR A 201 -20.56 8.00 -1.64
C THR A 201 -21.63 8.98 -1.13
N GLY A 202 -21.22 10.12 -0.58
CA GLY A 202 -22.12 11.24 -0.31
C GLY A 202 -22.74 11.80 -1.60
N GLU A 203 -23.91 12.45 -1.49
CA GLU A 203 -24.51 13.14 -2.63
C GLU A 203 -23.60 14.30 -3.09
N GLY A 204 -23.12 14.25 -4.33
CA GLY A 204 -22.25 15.28 -4.91
C GLY A 204 -20.76 15.12 -4.61
N ASP A 205 -20.36 14.16 -3.76
CA ASP A 205 -18.97 13.96 -3.34
C ASP A 205 -18.36 12.71 -4.01
N PRO A 206 -17.57 12.86 -5.10
CA PRO A 206 -16.89 11.72 -5.72
C PRO A 206 -15.81 11.14 -4.79
N PHE A 207 -15.49 9.85 -4.99
CA PHE A 207 -14.43 9.18 -4.24
C PHE A 207 -13.04 9.58 -4.75
N GLU A 208 -12.54 10.73 -4.29
CA GLU A 208 -11.25 11.32 -4.66
C GLU A 208 -10.20 11.12 -3.56
N SER A 209 -9.62 9.93 -3.51
CA SER A 209 -8.51 9.60 -2.60
C SER A 209 -7.28 9.20 -3.40
N TYR A 210 -6.09 9.58 -2.93
CA TYR A 210 -4.81 9.09 -3.47
C TYR A 210 -4.54 7.61 -3.22
N PHE A 211 -5.44 6.95 -2.48
CA PHE A 211 -5.34 5.54 -2.13
C PHE A 211 -6.57 4.75 -2.57
N SER A 212 -7.41 5.31 -3.45
CA SER A 212 -8.70 4.72 -3.84
C SER A 212 -8.56 3.32 -4.42
N GLY A 213 -7.47 3.05 -5.15
CA GLY A 213 -7.21 1.75 -5.77
C GLY A 213 -6.97 0.62 -4.78
N ASN A 214 -6.57 0.91 -3.54
CA ASN A 214 -6.44 -0.12 -2.49
C ASN A 214 -7.81 -0.68 -2.08
N THR A 215 -8.90 0.07 -2.26
CA THR A 215 -10.26 -0.42 -1.98
C THR A 215 -10.67 -1.56 -2.92
N ILE A 216 -10.16 -1.58 -4.16
CA ILE A 216 -10.34 -2.68 -5.12
C ILE A 216 -9.60 -3.93 -4.65
N GLN A 217 -8.36 -3.77 -4.19
CA GLN A 217 -7.53 -4.88 -3.72
C GLN A 217 -8.10 -5.49 -2.44
N ILE A 218 -8.43 -4.65 -1.44
CA ILE A 218 -8.88 -5.10 -0.12
C ILE A 218 -10.28 -5.73 -0.14
N CYS A 219 -11.11 -5.36 -1.12
CA CYS A 219 -12.47 -5.87 -1.27
C CYS A 219 -12.43 -7.39 -1.52
N PRO A 220 -13.05 -8.24 -0.68
CA PRO A 220 -12.97 -9.70 -0.83
C PRO A 220 -13.88 -10.27 -1.94
N VAL A 221 -14.57 -9.41 -2.67
CA VAL A 221 -15.55 -9.73 -3.71
C VAL A 221 -15.35 -8.82 -4.91
N GLY A 222 -15.95 -9.14 -6.06
CA GLY A 222 -15.88 -8.30 -7.27
C GLY A 222 -16.84 -7.11 -7.28
N ALA A 223 -17.03 -6.46 -6.11
CA ALA A 223 -17.91 -5.30 -5.97
C ALA A 223 -17.19 -4.01 -6.37
N LEU A 224 -15.97 -3.79 -5.88
CA LEU A 224 -15.11 -2.66 -6.28
C LEU A 224 -14.12 -3.15 -7.33
N THR A 225 -14.13 -2.50 -8.49
CA THR A 225 -13.37 -2.94 -9.68
C THR A 225 -12.67 -1.75 -10.32
N SER A 226 -11.53 -1.99 -10.98
CA SER A 226 -10.83 -0.92 -11.70
C SER A 226 -11.52 -0.66 -13.04
N ALA A 227 -11.85 0.61 -13.31
CA ALA A 227 -12.39 1.04 -14.61
C ALA A 227 -11.46 0.64 -15.78
N ALA A 228 -10.15 0.65 -15.54
CA ALA A 228 -9.12 0.28 -16.49
C ALA A 228 -9.06 -1.21 -16.82
N TYR A 229 -9.33 -2.07 -15.82
CA TYR A 229 -9.12 -3.52 -15.90
C TYR A 229 -10.41 -4.31 -16.13
N ARG A 230 -11.57 -3.74 -15.78
CA ARG A 230 -12.87 -4.39 -15.89
C ARG A 230 -13.06 -5.05 -17.25
N PHE A 231 -13.29 -6.37 -17.23
CA PHE A 231 -13.50 -7.23 -18.40
C PHE A 231 -12.34 -7.28 -19.41
N ARG A 232 -11.11 -6.93 -19.02
CA ARG A 232 -9.93 -6.98 -19.91
C ARG A 232 -9.23 -8.34 -19.92
N SER A 233 -9.25 -9.06 -18.80
CA SER A 233 -8.59 -10.37 -18.63
C SER A 233 -9.20 -11.12 -17.45
N ARG A 234 -8.97 -12.43 -17.38
CA ARG A 234 -9.22 -13.20 -16.15
C ARG A 234 -7.96 -13.29 -15.30
N PRO A 235 -8.09 -13.48 -13.97
CA PRO A 235 -6.95 -13.70 -13.09
C PRO A 235 -6.04 -14.85 -13.53
N PHE A 236 -6.62 -15.97 -13.99
CA PHE A 236 -5.87 -17.14 -14.46
C PHE A 236 -5.23 -16.98 -15.85
N ASP A 237 -5.53 -15.91 -16.59
CA ASP A 237 -4.85 -15.57 -17.84
C ASP A 237 -3.59 -14.71 -17.63
N LEU A 238 -3.36 -14.24 -16.39
CA LEU A 238 -2.30 -13.29 -16.06
C LEU A 238 -1.06 -14.02 -15.54
N ILE A 239 0.11 -13.52 -15.95
CA ILE A 239 1.37 -13.85 -15.30
C ILE A 239 1.66 -12.74 -14.28
N SER A 240 1.89 -13.14 -13.03
CA SER A 240 2.18 -12.24 -11.92
C SER A 240 3.68 -12.23 -11.65
N SER A 241 4.29 -11.04 -11.55
CA SER A 241 5.72 -10.89 -11.24
C SER A 241 5.91 -9.87 -10.12
N PRO A 242 6.75 -10.15 -9.11
CA PRO A 242 7.19 -9.15 -8.14
C PRO A 242 7.87 -7.97 -8.85
N SER A 243 7.65 -6.76 -8.35
CA SER A 243 8.21 -5.54 -8.92
C SER A 243 8.24 -4.43 -7.86
N VAL A 244 8.78 -3.26 -8.22
CA VAL A 244 8.91 -2.09 -7.36
C VAL A 244 8.33 -0.88 -8.07
N CYS A 245 7.63 -0.03 -7.33
CA CYS A 245 7.06 1.20 -7.88
C CYS A 245 8.14 2.22 -8.25
N GLU A 246 8.01 2.78 -9.45
CA GLU A 246 9.00 3.66 -10.11
C GLU A 246 8.63 5.15 -10.09
N HIS A 247 7.59 5.54 -9.34
CA HIS A 247 7.01 6.88 -9.43
C HIS A 247 7.56 7.89 -8.42
N CYS A 248 7.79 7.47 -7.18
CA CYS A 248 8.37 8.29 -6.12
C CYS A 248 9.57 7.54 -5.50
N SER A 249 10.33 8.20 -4.65
CA SER A 249 11.47 7.61 -3.93
C SER A 249 11.08 6.53 -2.92
N GLY A 250 9.78 6.37 -2.62
CA GLY A 250 9.31 5.42 -1.61
C GLY A 250 9.46 3.95 -1.99
N GLY A 251 9.62 3.62 -3.28
CA GLY A 251 9.97 2.26 -3.72
C GLY A 251 9.00 1.16 -3.27
N CYS A 252 7.68 1.43 -3.24
CA CYS A 252 6.71 0.45 -2.75
C CYS A 252 6.81 -0.89 -3.50
N ALA A 253 6.78 -2.00 -2.76
CA ALA A 253 6.71 -3.33 -3.34
C ALA A 253 5.36 -3.54 -4.05
N THR A 254 5.42 -4.07 -5.27
CA THR A 254 4.25 -4.29 -6.12
C THR A 254 4.24 -5.68 -6.74
N ARG A 255 3.07 -6.11 -7.18
CA ARG A 255 2.89 -7.26 -8.05
C ARG A 255 2.39 -6.78 -9.41
N THR A 256 3.17 -6.95 -10.46
CA THR A 256 2.75 -6.56 -11.82
C THR A 256 2.15 -7.75 -12.53
N ASP A 257 0.87 -7.62 -12.90
CA ASP A 257 0.15 -8.64 -13.64
C ASP A 257 0.13 -8.28 -15.12
N HIS A 258 0.66 -9.15 -15.97
CA HIS A 258 0.79 -8.91 -17.40
C HIS A 258 0.25 -10.06 -18.24
N ARG A 259 -0.10 -9.74 -19.49
CA ARG A 259 -0.59 -10.70 -20.50
C ARG A 259 -0.09 -10.29 -21.86
N ARG A 260 0.56 -11.21 -22.59
CA ARG A 260 1.09 -10.99 -23.95
C ARG A 260 1.96 -9.72 -24.04
N GLY A 261 2.88 -9.56 -23.09
CA GLY A 261 3.81 -8.42 -23.03
C GLY A 261 3.17 -7.08 -22.60
N LYS A 262 1.89 -7.04 -22.25
CA LYS A 262 1.20 -5.83 -21.78
C LYS A 262 0.88 -5.93 -20.30
N VAL A 263 1.24 -4.90 -19.55
CA VAL A 263 0.82 -4.75 -18.15
C VAL A 263 -0.68 -4.48 -18.12
N MET A 264 -1.41 -5.30 -17.36
CA MET A 264 -2.87 -5.22 -17.25
C MET A 264 -3.32 -4.53 -15.96
N ARG A 265 -2.61 -4.76 -14.85
CA ARG A 265 -2.84 -4.12 -13.54
C ARG A 265 -1.62 -4.26 -12.63
N ARG A 266 -1.56 -3.44 -11.58
CA ARG A 266 -0.56 -3.53 -10.51
C ARG A 266 -1.20 -3.72 -9.13
N LEU A 267 -0.84 -4.82 -8.50
CA LEU A 267 -0.92 -5.23 -7.09
C LEU A 267 -0.06 -4.38 -6.15
N ALA A 268 -0.48 -4.07 -4.92
CA ALA A 268 0.48 -3.86 -3.84
C ALA A 268 0.98 -5.25 -3.42
N ALA A 269 2.28 -5.42 -3.26
CA ALA A 269 2.84 -6.59 -2.61
C ALA A 269 3.03 -6.30 -1.12
N ASN A 270 3.04 -7.36 -0.31
CA ASN A 270 3.26 -7.25 1.12
C ASN A 270 4.75 -7.00 1.40
N ASP A 271 5.07 -5.81 1.90
CA ASP A 271 6.39 -5.48 2.44
C ASP A 271 6.20 -4.69 3.74
N PRO A 272 6.25 -5.36 4.90
CA PRO A 272 5.99 -4.72 6.19
C PRO A 272 6.92 -3.54 6.52
N GLU A 273 8.12 -3.51 5.93
CA GLU A 273 9.08 -2.44 6.17
C GLU A 273 8.84 -1.24 5.25
N VAL A 274 8.35 -1.44 4.03
CA VAL A 274 8.13 -0.33 3.08
C VAL A 274 6.67 0.13 3.14
N ASN A 275 5.80 -0.59 2.43
CA ASN A 275 4.45 -0.11 2.13
C ASN A 275 3.33 -0.94 2.79
N GLU A 276 3.69 -1.91 3.63
CA GLU A 276 2.80 -2.92 4.19
C GLU A 276 2.00 -3.60 3.07
N ASP A 277 0.70 -3.33 2.93
CA ASP A 277 -0.14 -3.84 1.83
C ASP A 277 -0.67 -2.74 0.90
N TRP A 278 -0.15 -1.52 0.99
CA TRP A 278 -0.75 -0.33 0.37
C TRP A 278 0.14 0.28 -0.71
N VAL A 279 -0.45 0.85 -1.75
CA VAL A 279 0.26 1.76 -2.67
C VAL A 279 -0.63 2.94 -3.03
N CYS A 280 -0.04 4.09 -3.34
CA CYS A 280 -0.80 5.21 -3.88
C CYS A 280 -1.33 4.91 -5.29
N ASP A 281 -2.30 5.71 -5.72
CA ASP A 281 -2.96 5.58 -7.01
C ASP A 281 -2.02 5.87 -8.19
N LYS A 282 -0.97 6.69 -7.98
CA LYS A 282 0.15 6.84 -8.94
C LYS A 282 0.78 5.46 -9.20
N GLY A 283 1.25 4.78 -8.16
CA GLY A 283 1.82 3.43 -8.26
C GLY A 283 0.86 2.37 -8.79
N ARG A 284 -0.44 2.54 -8.49
CA ARG A 284 -1.50 1.61 -8.90
C ARG A 284 -1.82 1.68 -10.39
N PHE A 285 -1.97 2.89 -10.92
CA PHE A 285 -2.63 3.12 -12.21
C PHE A 285 -1.72 3.74 -13.28
N ALA A 286 -0.63 4.43 -12.90
CA ALA A 286 0.20 5.20 -13.83
C ALA A 286 1.23 4.36 -14.60
N PHE A 287 0.90 3.14 -15.01
CA PHE A 287 1.78 2.23 -15.77
C PHE A 287 1.51 2.23 -17.29
N ARG A 288 0.48 2.95 -17.74
CA ARG A 288 0.02 2.90 -19.15
C ARG A 288 0.94 3.60 -20.14
N TYR A 289 1.87 4.43 -19.67
CA TYR A 289 2.82 5.15 -20.51
C TYR A 289 3.62 4.22 -21.44
N ALA A 290 3.90 2.98 -21.02
CA ALA A 290 4.62 2.00 -21.83
C ALA A 290 3.86 1.54 -23.09
N GLN A 291 2.56 1.83 -23.17
CA GLN A 291 1.65 1.41 -24.24
C GLN A 291 1.11 2.60 -25.07
N LEU A 292 1.58 3.83 -24.79
CA LEU A 292 1.17 5.01 -25.54
C LEU A 292 1.89 5.07 -26.90
N ARG A 293 1.26 5.78 -27.85
CA ARG A 293 1.73 5.85 -29.25
C ARG A 293 2.95 6.75 -29.43
N ASP A 294 3.21 7.64 -28.49
CA ASP A 294 4.34 8.58 -28.45
C ASP A 294 5.60 7.98 -27.81
N ARG A 295 5.55 6.71 -27.40
CA ARG A 295 6.73 5.97 -26.95
C ARG A 295 7.68 5.76 -28.13
N LEU A 296 8.93 6.22 -28.00
CA LEU A 296 10.00 5.94 -28.95
C LEU A 296 10.35 4.45 -28.92
N ASP A 297 10.28 3.79 -30.07
CA ASP A 297 10.58 2.35 -30.27
C ASP A 297 11.81 2.12 -31.16
N THR A 298 12.27 3.14 -31.87
CA THR A 298 13.46 3.13 -32.72
C THR A 298 14.32 4.37 -32.45
N PRO A 299 15.66 4.29 -32.60
CA PRO A 299 16.53 5.45 -32.58
C PRO A 299 16.13 6.47 -33.65
N LEU A 300 16.27 7.77 -33.33
CA LEU A 300 16.07 8.87 -34.26
C LEU A 300 17.35 9.71 -34.34
N VAL A 301 17.79 10.06 -35.56
CA VAL A 301 18.97 10.90 -35.81
C VAL A 301 18.55 12.14 -36.58
N ARG A 302 19.16 13.30 -36.30
CA ARG A 302 18.88 14.52 -37.07
C ARG A 302 19.61 14.48 -38.40
N ASN A 303 18.89 14.75 -39.49
CA ASN A 303 19.47 14.96 -40.81
C ASN A 303 20.14 16.34 -40.93
N ALA A 304 20.67 16.68 -42.12
CA ALA A 304 21.36 17.94 -42.37
C ALA A 304 20.45 19.17 -42.21
N GLU A 305 19.15 19.00 -42.43
CA GLU A 305 18.09 19.99 -42.25
C GLU A 305 17.63 20.10 -40.79
N GLY A 306 18.19 19.29 -39.89
CA GLY A 306 17.90 19.30 -38.45
C GLY A 306 16.64 18.52 -38.05
N VAL A 307 16.03 17.78 -38.96
CA VAL A 307 14.81 16.99 -38.73
C VAL A 307 15.16 15.59 -38.22
N LEU A 308 14.44 15.11 -37.20
CA LEU A 308 14.64 13.75 -36.68
C LEU A 308 14.05 12.70 -37.63
N GLU A 309 14.85 11.72 -38.00
CA GLU A 309 14.46 10.60 -38.87
C GLU A 309 14.80 9.25 -38.21
N PRO A 310 13.98 8.21 -38.44
CA PRO A 310 14.28 6.84 -37.99
C PRO A 310 15.62 6.34 -38.51
N ALA A 311 16.45 5.83 -37.59
CA ALA A 311 17.78 5.32 -37.90
C ALA A 311 17.96 3.91 -37.34
N SER A 312 18.91 3.17 -37.91
CA SER A 312 19.33 1.88 -37.35
C SER A 312 20.18 2.09 -36.08
N TRP A 313 20.24 1.08 -35.20
CA TRP A 313 21.10 1.13 -34.01
C TRP A 313 22.58 1.42 -34.33
N PRO A 314 23.22 0.76 -35.32
CA PRO A 314 24.61 1.07 -35.68
C PRO A 314 24.81 2.52 -36.14
N GLU A 315 23.90 3.04 -36.96
CA GLU A 315 23.95 4.42 -37.46
C GLU A 315 23.80 5.44 -36.32
N ALA A 316 22.81 5.23 -35.44
CA ALA A 316 22.57 6.11 -34.31
C ALA A 316 23.74 6.11 -33.32
N LEU A 317 24.32 4.94 -33.05
CA LEU A 317 25.50 4.81 -32.18
C LEU A 317 26.75 5.45 -32.80
N ASP A 318 26.97 5.32 -34.11
CA ASP A 318 28.09 5.98 -34.80
C ASP A 318 27.93 7.50 -34.81
N ALA A 319 26.73 8.01 -35.08
CA ALA A 319 26.43 9.44 -34.99
C ALA A 319 26.68 9.99 -33.57
N ALA A 320 26.19 9.29 -32.54
CA ALA A 320 26.41 9.65 -31.15
C ALA A 320 27.91 9.60 -30.78
N ALA A 321 28.62 8.54 -31.17
CA ALA A 321 30.04 8.36 -30.89
C ALA A 321 30.90 9.45 -31.55
N ARG A 322 30.59 9.87 -32.78
CA ARG A 322 31.28 10.99 -33.45
C ARG A 322 31.07 12.30 -32.71
N GLY A 323 29.82 12.63 -32.36
CA GLY A 323 29.50 13.87 -31.65
C GLY A 323 30.13 13.93 -30.25
N LEU A 324 29.96 12.87 -29.47
CA LEU A 324 30.51 12.76 -28.11
C LEU A 324 32.05 12.68 -28.13
N GLY A 325 32.62 11.96 -29.09
CA GLY A 325 34.06 11.86 -29.28
C GLY A 325 34.74 13.17 -29.67
N ALA A 326 34.02 14.08 -30.35
CA ALA A 326 34.47 15.43 -30.64
C ALA A 326 34.31 16.39 -29.44
N ALA A 327 33.33 16.16 -28.56
CA ALA A 327 33.10 16.96 -27.36
C ALA A 327 34.06 16.62 -26.20
N ARG A 328 34.32 15.33 -25.96
CA ARG A 328 35.12 14.81 -24.83
C ARG A 328 34.71 15.43 -23.50
N SER A 329 35.65 16.02 -22.77
CA SER A 329 35.48 16.62 -21.45
C SER A 329 34.52 17.81 -21.43
N ARG A 330 34.06 18.29 -22.59
CA ARG A 330 33.01 19.31 -22.73
C ARG A 330 31.60 18.72 -22.88
N ALA A 331 31.41 17.46 -22.52
CA ALA A 331 30.11 16.79 -22.49
C ALA A 331 29.60 16.67 -21.05
N GLY A 332 28.28 16.69 -20.88
CA GLY A 332 27.60 16.40 -19.63
C GLY A 332 26.61 15.26 -19.81
N VAL A 333 26.38 14.47 -18.75
CA VAL A 333 25.45 13.35 -18.75
C VAL A 333 24.33 13.64 -17.73
N LEU A 334 23.10 13.76 -18.21
CA LEU A 334 21.90 13.94 -17.37
C LEU A 334 20.98 12.72 -17.54
N THR A 335 20.98 11.81 -16.56
CA THR A 335 20.30 10.51 -16.71
C THR A 335 18.84 10.51 -16.30
N GLY A 336 18.44 11.44 -15.44
CA GLY A 336 17.15 11.42 -14.74
C GLY A 336 17.10 10.43 -13.57
N GLY A 337 16.19 10.67 -12.63
CA GLY A 337 16.11 9.95 -11.34
C GLY A 337 15.32 8.63 -11.33
N ARG A 338 15.10 7.99 -12.48
CA ARG A 338 14.32 6.72 -12.58
C ARG A 338 15.14 5.52 -13.03
N LEU A 339 16.45 5.68 -13.13
CA LEU A 339 17.34 4.58 -13.49
C LEU A 339 17.47 3.58 -12.35
N THR A 340 17.82 2.35 -12.74
CA THR A 340 18.36 1.36 -11.81
C THR A 340 19.73 1.80 -11.30
N VAL A 341 20.19 1.22 -10.19
CA VAL A 341 21.52 1.51 -9.65
C VAL A 341 22.60 1.06 -10.64
N GLU A 342 22.37 -0.05 -11.35
CA GLU A 342 23.26 -0.60 -12.36
C GLU A 342 23.41 0.34 -13.56
N ASP A 343 22.30 0.88 -14.08
CA ASP A 343 22.34 1.83 -15.18
C ASP A 343 22.98 3.16 -14.74
N ALA A 344 22.66 3.65 -13.53
CA ALA A 344 23.29 4.85 -12.98
C ALA A 344 24.82 4.67 -12.85
N TYR A 345 25.27 3.49 -12.41
CA TYR A 345 26.69 3.15 -12.38
C TYR A 345 27.31 3.07 -13.79
N ALA A 346 26.61 2.50 -14.76
CA ALA A 346 27.08 2.43 -16.15
C ALA A 346 27.26 3.83 -16.76
N TYR A 347 26.29 4.74 -16.58
CA TYR A 347 26.41 6.12 -17.03
C TYR A 347 27.51 6.89 -16.29
N SER A 348 27.66 6.65 -14.99
CA SER A 348 28.75 7.18 -14.17
C SER A 348 30.12 6.78 -14.69
N LYS A 349 30.29 5.51 -15.09
CA LYS A 349 31.51 5.01 -15.72
C LYS A 349 31.70 5.57 -17.12
N PHE A 350 30.63 5.67 -17.91
CA PHE A 350 30.66 6.23 -19.25
C PHE A 350 31.13 7.68 -19.25
N ALA A 351 30.56 8.53 -18.38
CA ALA A 351 30.96 9.92 -18.23
C ALA A 351 32.45 10.04 -17.88
N ARG A 352 32.89 9.34 -16.83
CA ARG A 352 34.24 9.49 -16.29
C ARG A 352 35.32 8.85 -17.17
N VAL A 353 35.04 7.69 -17.76
CA VAL A 353 36.06 6.91 -18.49
C VAL A 353 36.03 7.19 -19.99
N ALA A 354 34.84 7.29 -20.60
CA ALA A 354 34.73 7.44 -22.06
C ALA A 354 34.71 8.91 -22.50
N LEU A 355 34.05 9.78 -21.72
CA LEU A 355 33.95 11.22 -22.02
C LEU A 355 35.00 12.07 -21.30
N ASP A 356 35.70 11.52 -20.30
CA ASP A 356 36.68 12.24 -19.48
C ASP A 356 36.07 13.48 -18.81
N THR A 357 34.88 13.30 -18.22
CA THR A 357 34.15 14.35 -17.50
C THR A 357 33.61 13.85 -16.16
N ASN A 358 33.54 14.75 -15.19
CA ASN A 358 32.77 14.53 -13.94
C ASN A 358 31.40 15.21 -13.98
N ASP A 359 31.03 15.82 -15.11
CA ASP A 359 29.74 16.47 -15.31
C ASP A 359 28.66 15.41 -15.55
N ILE A 360 28.26 14.74 -14.48
CA ILE A 360 27.16 13.77 -14.46
C ILE A 360 26.22 14.06 -13.31
N ASP A 361 24.92 14.10 -13.60
CA ASP A 361 23.87 14.20 -12.60
C ASP A 361 22.62 13.45 -13.05
N PHE A 362 21.71 13.19 -12.11
CA PHE A 362 20.37 12.69 -12.38
C PHE A 362 19.29 13.73 -12.04
N ARG A 363 19.65 14.77 -11.27
CA ARG A 363 18.75 15.80 -10.79
C ARG A 363 18.43 16.77 -11.92
N ALA A 364 17.14 16.85 -12.28
CA ALA A 364 16.66 17.76 -13.31
C ALA A 364 16.26 19.15 -12.79
N ARG A 365 16.42 19.40 -11.48
CA ARG A 365 16.09 20.68 -10.85
C ARG A 365 17.35 21.47 -10.51
N VAL A 366 17.19 22.78 -10.35
CA VAL A 366 18.23 23.65 -9.80
C VAL A 366 18.50 23.25 -8.35
N HIS A 367 19.76 23.22 -7.96
CA HIS A 367 20.22 23.01 -6.59
C HIS A 367 21.42 23.93 -6.31
N SER A 368 21.67 24.22 -5.03
CA SER A 368 22.84 24.98 -4.62
C SER A 368 24.09 24.10 -4.54
N GLY A 369 25.28 24.72 -4.47
CA GLY A 369 26.52 24.02 -4.14
C GLY A 369 26.47 23.43 -2.73
N GLU A 370 25.92 24.18 -1.77
CA GLU A 370 25.69 23.72 -0.39
C GLU A 370 24.87 22.43 -0.34
N GLU A 371 23.77 22.35 -1.10
CA GLU A 371 22.95 21.14 -1.14
C GLU A 371 23.74 19.95 -1.70
N ALA A 372 24.53 20.16 -2.75
CA ALA A 372 25.38 19.12 -3.32
C ALA A 372 26.44 18.64 -2.32
N ASP A 373 27.09 19.55 -1.61
CA ASP A 373 28.08 19.24 -0.58
C ASP A 373 27.45 18.47 0.60
N PHE A 374 26.26 18.90 1.05
CA PHE A 374 25.50 18.20 2.09
C PHE A 374 25.14 16.78 1.67
N LEU A 375 24.57 16.61 0.48
CA LEU A 375 24.19 15.28 -0.02
C LEU A 375 25.42 14.38 -0.14
N ALA A 376 26.54 14.89 -0.64
CA ALA A 376 27.79 14.14 -0.74
C ALA A 376 28.34 13.71 0.62
N ALA A 377 28.31 14.59 1.63
CA ALA A 377 28.89 14.33 2.94
C ALA A 377 27.98 13.54 3.90
N ARG A 378 26.66 13.69 3.76
CA ARG A 378 25.65 13.22 4.74
C ARG A 378 24.70 12.15 4.22
N VAL A 379 24.49 12.05 2.91
CA VAL A 379 23.48 11.14 2.33
C VAL A 379 24.12 10.08 1.45
N ALA A 380 25.00 10.47 0.53
CA ALA A 380 25.64 9.56 -0.40
C ALA A 380 26.41 8.45 0.34
N GLY A 381 26.21 7.20 -0.08
CA GLY A 381 26.86 6.05 0.53
C GLY A 381 26.27 5.61 1.88
N ARG A 382 25.21 6.26 2.38
CA ARG A 382 24.54 5.87 3.63
C ARG A 382 23.18 5.25 3.35
N GLY A 383 22.80 4.31 4.20
CA GLY A 383 21.51 3.64 4.11
C GLY A 383 21.58 2.22 4.62
N ARG A 384 20.42 1.68 4.98
CA ARG A 384 20.31 0.36 5.60
C ARG A 384 21.02 -0.73 4.77
N ASP A 385 20.91 -0.62 3.46
CA ASP A 385 21.47 -1.59 2.50
C ASP A 385 22.93 -1.29 2.12
N LEU A 386 23.49 -0.16 2.57
CA LEU A 386 24.86 0.28 2.24
C LEU A 386 25.79 0.15 3.45
N ASP A 387 25.46 0.81 4.55
CA ASP A 387 26.29 0.87 5.77
C ASP A 387 25.54 0.44 7.04
N GLY A 388 24.31 -0.05 6.88
CA GLY A 388 23.46 -0.45 8.01
C GLY A 388 22.86 0.71 8.80
N THR A 389 23.12 1.95 8.39
CA THR A 389 22.60 3.16 9.05
C THR A 389 21.38 3.73 8.30
N GLY A 390 20.64 4.63 8.94
CA GLY A 390 19.56 5.36 8.27
C GLY A 390 18.18 5.13 8.89
N VAL A 391 17.28 6.04 8.58
CA VAL A 391 15.91 6.04 9.08
C VAL A 391 15.08 5.08 8.24
N THR A 392 14.28 4.25 8.89
CA THR A 392 13.33 3.38 8.21
C THR A 392 11.89 3.78 8.49
N TYR A 393 10.93 3.27 7.72
CA TYR A 393 9.52 3.53 7.99
C TYR A 393 9.06 2.98 9.35
N THR A 394 9.65 1.87 9.81
CA THR A 394 9.39 1.33 11.15
C THR A 394 9.93 2.28 12.22
N ALA A 395 11.15 2.79 12.06
CA ALA A 395 11.72 3.78 12.99
C ALA A 395 10.90 5.09 13.00
N LEU A 396 10.45 5.54 11.82
CA LEU A 396 9.54 6.68 11.67
C LEU A 396 8.23 6.44 12.42
N GLU A 397 7.61 5.27 12.27
CA GLU A 397 6.34 4.94 12.94
C GLU A 397 6.48 4.87 14.47
N GLN A 398 7.65 4.46 14.97
CA GLN A 398 7.95 4.35 16.41
C GLN A 398 8.39 5.66 17.05
N ALA A 399 8.78 6.67 16.27
CA ALA A 399 9.27 7.93 16.82
C ALA A 399 8.20 8.61 17.71
N PRO A 400 8.58 9.23 18.84
CA PRO A 400 7.62 9.96 19.68
C PRO A 400 7.12 11.24 18.99
N ALA A 401 8.00 11.89 18.24
CA ALA A 401 7.72 13.09 17.47
C ALA A 401 8.43 13.08 16.12
N VAL A 402 7.84 13.77 15.13
CA VAL A 402 8.39 13.95 13.78
C VAL A 402 8.23 15.40 13.37
N LEU A 403 9.30 16.00 12.84
CA LEU A 403 9.29 17.33 12.24
C LEU A 403 9.45 17.21 10.72
N LEU A 404 8.45 17.67 9.97
CA LEU A 404 8.50 17.81 8.51
C LEU A 404 8.99 19.22 8.18
N VAL A 405 10.03 19.35 7.34
CA VAL A 405 10.62 20.64 6.99
C VAL A 405 10.47 20.86 5.49
N GLY A 406 9.58 21.76 5.09
CA GLY A 406 9.32 22.04 3.67
C GLY A 406 8.87 20.81 2.86
N PHE A 407 8.22 19.85 3.52
CA PHE A 407 7.91 18.53 2.96
C PHE A 407 6.46 18.15 3.25
N GLU A 408 5.68 17.92 2.19
CA GLU A 408 4.34 17.36 2.28
C GLU A 408 4.35 15.87 1.92
N ALA A 409 4.39 15.05 2.97
CA ALA A 409 4.37 13.61 2.91
C ALA A 409 3.25 13.01 2.05
N GLU A 410 2.03 13.53 2.08
CA GLU A 410 0.92 12.92 1.31
C GLU A 410 1.12 13.06 -0.21
N GLU A 411 1.66 14.18 -0.67
CA GLU A 411 1.87 14.47 -2.08
C GLU A 411 3.16 13.83 -2.62
N GLU A 412 4.25 14.01 -1.86
CA GLU A 412 5.61 13.72 -2.29
C GLU A 412 6.00 12.26 -2.03
N ALA A 413 5.63 11.73 -0.86
CA ALA A 413 5.94 10.35 -0.46
C ALA A 413 4.78 9.70 0.31
N PRO A 414 3.71 9.28 -0.40
CA PRO A 414 2.47 8.79 0.20
C PRO A 414 2.66 7.67 1.24
N GLY A 415 3.71 6.85 1.11
CA GLY A 415 4.07 5.83 2.11
C GLY A 415 4.46 6.41 3.46
N VAL A 416 5.21 7.53 3.48
CA VAL A 416 5.56 8.28 4.69
C VAL A 416 4.29 8.78 5.37
N PHE A 417 3.37 9.38 4.60
CA PHE A 417 2.09 9.84 5.13
C PHE A 417 1.29 8.71 5.80
N LEU A 418 1.18 7.53 5.16
CA LEU A 418 0.46 6.41 5.76
C LEU A 418 1.07 5.96 7.10
N ARG A 419 2.40 6.00 7.24
CA ARG A 419 3.10 5.67 8.50
C ARG A 419 2.85 6.70 9.58
N LEU A 420 2.99 7.99 9.26
CA LEU A 420 2.69 9.10 10.20
C LEU A 420 1.25 9.02 10.70
N ARG A 421 0.30 8.83 9.78
CA ARG A 421 -1.11 8.71 10.12
C ARG A 421 -1.39 7.48 10.98
N LYS A 422 -0.79 6.34 10.66
CA LYS A 422 -0.91 5.11 11.47
C LYS A 422 -0.37 5.34 12.89
N ALA A 423 0.82 5.91 13.02
CA ALA A 423 1.47 6.20 14.29
C ALA A 423 0.64 7.17 15.15
N TRP A 424 0.17 8.27 14.55
CA TRP A 424 -0.74 9.20 15.22
C TRP A 424 -2.00 8.52 15.73
N ARG A 425 -2.66 7.70 14.89
CA ARG A 425 -3.91 7.01 15.28
C ARG A 425 -3.71 5.96 16.37
N LYS A 426 -2.56 5.28 16.40
CA LYS A 426 -2.32 4.13 17.28
C LYS A 426 -1.76 4.55 18.64
N HIS A 427 -0.85 5.52 18.67
CA HIS A 427 -0.15 5.92 19.89
C HIS A 427 0.07 7.42 20.03
N GLY A 428 -0.59 8.25 19.20
CA GLY A 428 -0.59 9.70 19.38
C GLY A 428 0.73 10.39 19.06
N GLN A 429 1.55 9.83 18.15
CA GLN A 429 2.77 10.45 17.66
C GLN A 429 2.54 11.92 17.32
N LYS A 430 3.45 12.78 17.78
CA LYS A 430 3.38 14.22 17.54
C LYS A 430 4.02 14.56 16.19
N VAL A 431 3.24 15.06 15.26
CA VAL A 431 3.75 15.49 13.94
C VAL A 431 3.72 17.01 13.86
N TYR A 432 4.83 17.61 13.47
CA TYR A 432 4.94 19.05 13.25
C TYR A 432 5.38 19.31 11.82
N ALA A 433 4.96 20.43 11.22
CA ALA A 433 5.44 20.82 9.90
C ALA A 433 5.87 22.29 9.88
N LEU A 434 7.12 22.54 9.50
CA LEU A 434 7.60 23.86 9.08
C LEU A 434 7.16 24.06 7.63
N ALA A 435 6.08 24.81 7.44
CA ALA A 435 5.50 25.09 6.14
C ALA A 435 4.71 26.40 6.16
N THR A 436 4.34 26.88 4.97
CA THR A 436 3.55 28.13 4.84
C THR A 436 2.09 27.96 5.25
N HIS A 437 1.54 26.75 5.17
CA HIS A 437 0.15 26.45 5.49
C HIS A 437 -0.03 24.99 5.87
N ALA A 438 -1.13 24.70 6.57
CA ALA A 438 -1.52 23.34 6.90
C ALA A 438 -2.13 22.67 5.67
N THR A 439 -1.60 21.51 5.31
CA THR A 439 -2.14 20.68 4.23
C THR A 439 -3.20 19.72 4.75
N ARG A 440 -3.96 19.11 3.83
CA ARG A 440 -4.89 18.02 4.16
C ARG A 440 -4.13 16.81 4.72
N GLY A 441 -2.98 16.47 4.14
CA GLY A 441 -2.12 15.38 4.63
C GLY A 441 -1.66 15.60 6.06
N LEU A 442 -1.18 16.81 6.37
CA LEU A 442 -0.79 17.17 7.74
C LEU A 442 -1.96 17.02 8.72
N THR A 443 -3.12 17.57 8.38
CA THR A 443 -4.33 17.49 9.21
C THR A 443 -4.76 16.03 9.44
N LYS A 444 -4.70 15.20 8.38
CA LYS A 444 -5.00 13.76 8.47
C LYS A 444 -3.96 13.00 9.29
N ALA A 445 -2.72 13.46 9.38
CA ALA A 445 -1.72 12.87 10.25
C ALA A 445 -1.78 13.41 11.70
N GLY A 446 -2.79 14.24 12.03
CA GLY A 446 -2.89 14.87 13.35
C GLY A 446 -1.78 15.89 13.64
N GLY A 447 -1.19 16.44 12.58
CA GLY A 447 -0.03 17.29 12.69
C GLY A 447 -0.36 18.74 13.01
N THR A 448 0.62 19.44 13.58
CA THR A 448 0.55 20.85 13.95
C THR A 448 1.42 21.66 12.99
N LEU A 449 0.83 22.70 12.39
CA LEU A 449 1.59 23.64 11.56
C LEU A 449 2.42 24.56 12.45
N LEU A 450 3.70 24.67 12.11
CA LEU A 450 4.60 25.70 12.59
C LEU A 450 4.82 26.65 11.39
N PRO A 451 4.15 27.81 11.34
CA PRO A 451 4.08 28.62 10.15
C PRO A 451 5.44 29.26 9.84
N ALA A 452 6.09 28.78 8.79
CA ALA A 452 7.35 29.30 8.28
C ALA A 452 7.12 30.02 6.95
N ALA A 453 7.62 31.26 6.84
CA ALA A 453 7.70 31.94 5.55
C ALA A 453 8.79 31.26 4.69
N PRO A 454 8.65 31.21 3.36
CA PRO A 454 9.67 30.56 2.52
C PRO A 454 11.05 31.16 2.75
N GLY A 455 12.03 30.30 3.05
CA GLY A 455 13.42 30.70 3.34
C GLY A 455 13.71 30.98 4.82
N THR A 456 12.71 30.92 5.71
CA THR A 456 12.88 31.10 7.17
C THR A 456 12.96 29.78 7.93
N GLU A 457 12.95 28.64 7.25
CA GLU A 457 13.06 27.32 7.86
C GLU A 457 14.33 27.17 8.74
N PRO A 458 15.52 27.69 8.36
CA PRO A 458 16.70 27.63 9.22
C PRO A 458 16.51 28.37 10.56
N GLU A 459 15.86 29.54 10.54
CA GLU A 459 15.58 30.33 11.76
C GLU A 459 14.67 29.56 12.71
N TRP A 460 13.67 28.85 12.17
CA TRP A 460 12.81 27.95 12.93
C TRP A 460 13.58 26.78 13.55
N LEU A 461 14.50 26.18 12.81
CA LEU A 461 15.33 25.08 13.33
C LEU A 461 16.23 25.55 14.48
N ASP A 462 16.84 26.73 14.35
CA ASP A 462 17.63 27.35 15.41
C ASP A 462 16.77 27.68 16.65
N ALA A 463 15.56 28.22 16.45
CA ALA A 463 14.62 28.51 17.52
C ALA A 463 14.15 27.24 18.25
N LEU A 464 13.81 26.17 17.52
CA LEU A 464 13.42 24.87 18.09
C LEU A 464 14.55 24.22 18.88
N ALA A 465 15.78 24.26 18.36
CA ALA A 465 16.95 23.75 19.05
C ALA A 465 17.26 24.55 20.34
N GLY A 466 17.27 25.88 20.23
CA GLY A 466 17.56 26.79 21.33
C GLY A 466 16.44 26.90 22.38
N GLY A 467 15.18 26.66 21.99
CA GLY A 467 14.01 26.87 22.83
C GLY A 467 13.70 28.35 23.10
N VAL A 468 14.10 29.26 22.20
CA VAL A 468 13.99 30.71 22.37
C VAL A 468 13.16 31.31 21.23
N GLY A 469 12.31 32.29 21.54
CA GLY A 469 11.49 32.97 20.52
C GLY A 469 10.35 32.14 19.96
N LEU A 470 10.00 31.03 20.63
CA LEU A 470 8.91 30.15 20.25
C LEU A 470 7.61 30.56 20.92
N GLU A 471 6.53 30.58 20.15
CA GLU A 471 5.16 30.63 20.69
C GLU A 471 4.76 29.26 21.25
N GLU A 472 3.50 29.11 21.71
CA GLU A 472 3.01 27.90 22.39
C GLU A 472 3.26 26.61 21.60
N ALA A 473 2.83 26.56 20.34
CA ALA A 473 3.02 25.39 19.47
C ALA A 473 4.50 25.08 19.20
N GLY A 474 5.33 26.13 19.05
CA GLY A 474 6.77 25.98 18.87
C GLY A 474 7.43 25.42 20.13
N THR A 475 7.02 25.88 21.31
CA THR A 475 7.53 25.39 22.60
C THR A 475 7.15 23.93 22.84
N GLU A 476 5.91 23.52 22.52
CA GLU A 476 5.50 22.10 22.55
C GLU A 476 6.35 21.26 21.59
N ALA A 477 6.57 21.74 20.37
CA ALA A 477 7.39 21.06 19.38
C ALA A 477 8.85 20.89 19.86
N ALA A 478 9.48 21.94 20.37
CA ALA A 478 10.83 21.88 20.92
C ALA A 478 10.95 20.90 22.10
N GLY A 479 9.91 20.82 22.95
CA GLY A 479 9.85 19.85 24.03
C GLY A 479 9.70 18.41 23.54
N ALA A 480 8.91 18.18 22.49
CA ALA A 480 8.65 16.85 21.95
C ALA A 480 9.80 16.28 21.10
N LEU A 481 10.64 17.14 20.53
CA LEU A 481 11.76 16.77 19.65
C LEU A 481 13.10 16.56 20.39
N ARG A 482 13.15 16.79 21.71
CA ARG A 482 14.31 16.50 22.58
C ARG A 482 14.20 15.10 23.17
#